data_AF-A0A124SCG5-F1
#
_entry.id   AF-A0A124SCG5-F1
#
_cell.length_a   1.000
_cell.length_b   1.000
_cell.length_c   1.000
_cell.angle_alpha   90.00
_cell.angle_beta   90.00
_cell.angle_gamma   90.00
#
_symmetry.space_group_name_H-M   'P 1'
#
loop_
_entity.id
_entity.type
_entity.pdbx_description
1 polymer ?
#
loop_
_entity_poly.entity_id
_entity_poly.type
_entity_poly.pdbx_seq_one_letter_code
_entity_poly.pdbx_strand_id
1 'polypeptide(L)'
;MQRLEFLGDAVLDYLTTSYLYSALGDLVESCVGAILLDSGFNLEVVWKIMISFLDPVMKFSALQLNPIRELQELCQFYNWELTFPSVKKDGVFSVDAVVDGKEVCETACATNSNKKTAKRIASQKLYLSLKLSQKMEARLIGYDEIPSNIDVSFADHIEDLKSNEVRNISREVQSRPVNSAKSSRYIQRMVQPTPD
;
A
#
# COMPACT_ATOMS: atom_id res chain seq x y z
N MET A 1 -2.29 38.35 16.16
CA MET A 1 -1.40 37.98 15.05
C MET A 1 -1.09 36.49 15.10
N GLN A 2 -0.30 35.98 16.05
CA GLN A 2 0.10 34.56 16.12
C GLN A 2 -1.03 33.52 15.96
N ARG A 3 -2.20 33.70 16.61
CA ARG A 3 -3.33 32.76 16.48
C ARG A 3 -3.92 32.63 15.07
N LEU A 4 -3.81 33.67 14.24
CA LEU A 4 -4.32 33.65 12.87
C LEU A 4 -3.31 32.99 11.91
N GLU A 5 -2.02 33.12 12.21
CA GLU A 5 -0.92 32.42 11.52
C GLU A 5 -1.00 30.91 11.79
N PHE A 6 -1.19 30.49 13.05
CA PHE A 6 -1.38 29.07 13.40
C PHE A 6 -2.60 28.44 12.71
N LEU A 7 -3.68 29.20 12.54
CA LEU A 7 -4.87 28.70 11.84
C LEU A 7 -4.62 28.62 10.33
N GLY A 8 -3.90 29.58 9.75
CA GLY A 8 -3.46 29.56 8.36
C GLY A 8 -2.57 28.35 8.05
N ASP A 9 -1.58 28.10 8.91
CA ASP A 9 -0.66 26.96 8.78
C ASP A 9 -1.40 25.62 8.89
N ALA A 10 -2.34 25.49 9.84
CA ALA A 10 -3.12 24.26 10.00
C ALA A 10 -4.05 23.98 8.80
N VAL A 11 -4.67 25.02 8.24
CA VAL A 11 -5.51 24.89 7.04
C VAL A 11 -4.66 24.57 5.82
N LEU A 12 -3.51 25.23 5.68
CA LEU A 12 -2.57 24.95 4.60
C LEU A 12 -2.04 23.51 4.70
N ASP A 13 -1.64 23.06 5.88
CA ASP A 13 -1.17 21.70 6.13
C ASP A 13 -2.25 20.67 5.82
N TYR A 14 -3.51 20.91 6.22
CA TYR A 14 -4.63 20.04 5.89
C TYR A 14 -4.88 19.95 4.37
N LEU A 15 -4.91 21.09 3.69
CA LEU A 15 -5.13 21.14 2.24
C LEU A 15 -3.98 20.45 1.50
N THR A 16 -2.73 20.80 1.81
CA THR A 16 -1.54 20.19 1.22
C THR A 16 -1.50 18.69 1.47
N THR A 17 -1.81 18.25 2.68
CA THR A 17 -1.89 16.83 3.03
C THR A 17 -2.96 16.10 2.21
N SER A 18 -4.17 16.66 2.13
CA SER A 18 -5.27 16.09 1.35
C SER A 18 -4.94 15.95 -0.13
N TYR A 19 -4.42 17.01 -0.76
CA TYR A 19 -4.02 16.98 -2.17
C TYR A 19 -2.86 16.01 -2.42
N LEU A 20 -1.88 15.97 -1.52
CA LEU A 20 -0.74 15.06 -1.64
C LEU A 20 -1.19 13.60 -1.56
N TYR A 21 -2.06 13.25 -0.61
CA TYR A 21 -2.57 11.88 -0.51
C TYR A 21 -3.36 11.45 -1.74
N SER A 22 -4.20 12.35 -2.29
CA SER A 22 -4.94 12.07 -3.51
C SER A 22 -3.99 11.81 -4.69
N ALA A 23 -3.02 12.72 -4.92
CA ALA A 23 -2.10 12.61 -6.05
C ALA A 23 -1.20 11.36 -5.96
N LEU A 24 -0.80 10.96 -4.74
CA LEU A 24 -0.05 9.72 -4.53
C LEU A 24 -0.90 8.48 -4.81
N GLY A 25 -2.20 8.51 -4.47
CA GLY A 25 -3.14 7.45 -4.80
C GLY A 25 -3.26 7.26 -6.31
N ASP A 26 -3.52 8.34 -7.05
CA ASP A 26 -3.63 8.31 -8.52
C ASP A 26 -2.33 7.80 -9.18
N LEU A 27 -1.17 8.21 -8.66
CA LEU A 27 0.11 7.72 -9.13
C LEU A 27 0.25 6.20 -8.94
N VAL A 28 -0.06 5.70 -7.75
CA VAL A 28 0.04 4.27 -7.47
C VAL A 28 -0.95 3.48 -8.32
N GLU A 29 -2.20 3.93 -8.45
CA GLU A 29 -3.23 3.30 -9.28
C GLU A 29 -2.83 3.24 -10.75
N SER A 30 -2.31 4.35 -11.30
CA SER A 30 -1.85 4.39 -12.68
C SER A 30 -0.65 3.46 -12.92
N CYS A 31 0.30 3.36 -11.97
CA CYS A 31 1.39 2.39 -12.03
C CYS A 31 0.89 0.94 -12.03
N VAL A 32 -0.06 0.62 -11.14
CA VAL A 32 -0.68 -0.72 -11.08
C VAL A 32 -1.35 -1.05 -12.41
N GLY A 33 -2.10 -0.11 -12.98
CA GLY A 33 -2.77 -0.28 -14.27
C GLY A 33 -1.80 -0.53 -15.42
N ALA A 34 -0.69 0.21 -15.48
CA ALA A 34 0.35 0.01 -16.49
C ALA A 34 0.99 -1.39 -16.37
N ILE A 35 1.38 -1.81 -15.15
CA ILE A 35 1.97 -3.14 -14.91
C ILE A 35 0.96 -4.24 -15.26
N LEU A 36 -0.32 -4.05 -14.97
CA LEU A 36 -1.37 -5.00 -15.29
C LEU A 36 -1.48 -5.21 -16.81
N LEU A 37 -1.47 -4.14 -17.59
CA LEU A 37 -1.49 -4.21 -19.06
C LEU A 37 -0.21 -4.85 -19.62
N ASP A 38 0.97 -4.41 -19.15
CA ASP A 38 2.27 -4.88 -19.62
C ASP A 38 2.52 -6.36 -19.29
N SER A 39 1.92 -6.86 -18.22
CA SER A 39 2.02 -8.27 -17.80
C SER A 39 1.00 -9.19 -18.47
N GLY A 40 0.17 -8.68 -19.39
CA GLY A 40 -0.91 -9.46 -20.00
C GLY A 40 -1.99 -9.84 -18.99
N PHE A 41 -2.32 -8.93 -18.06
CA PHE A 41 -3.26 -9.11 -16.96
C PHE A 41 -2.87 -10.18 -15.92
N ASN A 42 -1.56 -10.38 -15.69
CA ASN A 42 -1.08 -11.31 -14.68
C ASN A 42 -1.01 -10.65 -13.28
N LEU A 43 -2.00 -10.93 -12.45
CA LEU A 43 -2.10 -10.38 -11.09
C LEU A 43 -1.00 -10.85 -10.13
N GLU A 44 -0.43 -12.05 -10.34
CA GLU A 44 0.68 -12.54 -9.51
C GLU A 44 1.93 -11.68 -9.72
N VAL A 45 2.21 -11.30 -10.97
CA VAL A 45 3.31 -10.40 -11.33
C VAL A 45 3.08 -9.00 -10.77
N VAL A 46 1.87 -8.45 -10.96
CA VAL A 46 1.49 -7.14 -10.40
C VAL A 46 1.69 -7.13 -8.90
N TRP A 47 1.14 -8.12 -8.19
CA TRP A 47 1.25 -8.22 -6.74
C TRP A 47 2.70 -8.33 -6.28
N LYS A 48 3.51 -9.17 -6.92
CA LYS A 48 4.94 -9.33 -6.60
C LYS A 48 5.71 -8.01 -6.74
N ILE A 49 5.45 -7.25 -7.81
CA ILE A 49 6.08 -5.95 -8.04
C ILE A 49 5.61 -4.93 -6.99
N MET A 50 4.30 -4.83 -6.76
CA MET A 50 3.73 -3.91 -5.78
C MET A 50 4.22 -4.18 -4.37
N ILE A 51 4.30 -5.45 -3.95
CA ILE A 51 4.88 -5.83 -2.66
C ILE A 51 6.36 -5.44 -2.58
N SER A 52 7.14 -5.65 -3.65
CA SER A 52 8.56 -5.26 -3.65
C SER A 52 8.75 -3.75 -3.48
N PHE A 53 7.85 -2.94 -4.05
CA PHE A 53 7.87 -1.49 -3.91
C PHE A 53 7.38 -1.00 -2.53
N LEU A 54 6.36 -1.67 -1.97
CA LEU A 54 5.73 -1.30 -0.70
C LEU A 54 6.43 -1.90 0.52
N ASP A 55 7.27 -2.93 0.36
CA ASP A 55 7.99 -3.59 1.45
C ASP A 55 8.83 -2.61 2.32
N PRO A 56 9.59 -1.66 1.75
CA PRO A 56 10.24 -0.61 2.54
C PRO A 56 9.26 0.22 3.38
N VAL A 57 8.09 0.56 2.82
CA VAL A 57 7.06 1.36 3.50
C VAL A 57 6.37 0.56 4.61
N MET A 58 6.08 -0.72 4.36
CA MET A 58 5.52 -1.62 5.38
C MET A 58 6.48 -1.88 6.54
N LYS A 59 7.79 -1.86 6.30
CA LYS A 59 8.79 -1.92 7.39
C LYS A 59 8.74 -0.67 8.27
N PHE A 60 8.35 0.48 7.72
CA PHE A 60 8.14 1.70 8.51
C PHE A 60 6.80 1.70 9.25
N SER A 61 5.73 1.08 8.74
CA SER A 61 4.44 0.99 9.45
C SER A 61 4.50 0.08 10.69
N ALA A 62 5.58 -0.67 10.87
CA ALA A 62 6.02 -1.14 12.19
C ALA A 62 6.57 0.01 13.07
N LEU A 63 6.03 1.23 12.92
CA LEU A 63 6.22 2.35 13.84
C LEU A 63 5.95 1.80 15.22
N GLN A 64 7.00 1.64 16.02
CA GLN A 64 6.99 0.87 17.25
C GLN A 64 5.94 1.43 18.22
N LEU A 65 4.72 0.91 18.14
CA LEU A 65 3.71 1.08 19.15
C LEU A 65 4.34 0.61 20.46
N ASN A 66 4.00 1.29 21.55
CA ASN A 66 4.57 0.95 22.84
C ASN A 66 4.26 -0.53 23.15
N PRO A 67 5.26 -1.41 23.36
CA PRO A 67 5.02 -2.85 23.48
C PRO A 67 4.14 -3.20 24.67
N ILE A 68 4.07 -2.31 25.66
CA ILE A 68 3.15 -2.45 26.79
C ILE A 68 1.70 -2.26 26.31
N ARG A 69 1.46 -1.27 25.44
CA ARG A 69 0.13 -0.99 24.88
C ARG A 69 -0.35 -2.13 23.98
N GLU A 70 0.49 -2.60 23.06
CA GLU A 70 0.12 -3.71 22.17
C GLU A 70 -0.21 -4.98 22.95
N LEU A 71 0.63 -5.33 23.93
CA LEU A 71 0.38 -6.48 24.80
C LEU A 71 -0.93 -6.32 25.58
N GLN A 72 -1.21 -5.12 26.09
CA GLN A 72 -2.43 -4.85 26.83
C GLN A 72 -3.68 -4.95 25.95
N GLU A 73 -3.66 -4.37 24.74
CA GLU A 73 -4.78 -4.46 23.79
C GLU A 73 -5.05 -5.93 23.39
N LEU A 74 -3.99 -6.71 23.15
CA LEU A 74 -4.10 -8.13 22.86
C LEU A 74 -4.73 -8.90 24.04
N CYS A 75 -4.25 -8.69 25.26
CA CYS A 75 -4.82 -9.34 26.44
C CYS A 75 -6.28 -8.97 26.64
N GLN A 76 -6.65 -7.70 26.43
CA GLN A 76 -8.03 -7.24 26.53
C GLN A 76 -8.94 -7.91 25.48
N PHE A 77 -8.48 -8.04 24.25
CA PHE A 77 -9.24 -8.67 23.17
C PHE A 77 -9.57 -10.14 23.47
N TYR A 78 -8.61 -10.91 24.00
CA TYR A 78 -8.81 -12.31 24.37
C TYR A 78 -9.33 -12.50 25.81
N ASN A 79 -9.58 -11.41 26.53
CA ASN A 79 -10.00 -11.41 27.94
C ASN A 79 -9.02 -12.19 28.85
N TRP A 80 -7.72 -11.99 28.61
CA TRP A 80 -6.63 -12.51 29.43
C TRP A 80 -6.23 -11.51 30.52
N GLU A 81 -5.77 -12.04 31.65
CA GLU A 81 -5.25 -11.25 32.76
C GLU A 81 -3.75 -11.00 32.57
N LEU A 82 -3.34 -9.72 32.57
CA LEU A 82 -1.96 -9.30 32.39
C LEU A 82 -1.41 -8.71 33.70
N THR A 83 -0.36 -9.32 34.26
CA THR A 83 0.30 -8.84 35.48
C THR A 83 1.78 -8.55 35.27
N PHE A 84 2.31 -7.67 36.13
CA PHE A 84 3.72 -7.27 36.09
C PHE A 84 4.42 -7.37 37.45
N PRO A 85 4.66 -8.59 37.97
CA PRO A 85 5.47 -8.79 39.17
C PRO A 85 6.85 -8.13 39.02
N SER A 86 7.35 -7.47 40.07
CA SER A 86 8.67 -6.84 40.03
C SER A 86 9.43 -7.04 41.34
N VAL A 87 10.70 -7.41 41.23
CA VAL A 87 11.63 -7.60 42.35
C VAL A 87 12.85 -6.69 42.15
N LYS A 88 13.31 -6.02 43.19
CA LYS A 88 14.55 -5.24 43.17
C LYS A 88 15.63 -5.98 43.95
N LYS A 89 16.75 -6.31 43.30
CA LYS A 89 17.94 -6.91 43.93
C LYS A 89 19.17 -6.18 43.42
N ASP A 90 20.07 -5.80 44.34
CA ASP A 90 21.38 -5.21 44.01
C ASP A 90 21.33 -4.01 43.04
N GLY A 91 20.31 -3.15 43.20
CA GLY A 91 20.13 -1.96 42.34
C GLY A 91 19.52 -2.24 40.97
N VAL A 92 19.23 -3.49 40.62
CA VAL A 92 18.58 -3.91 39.37
C VAL A 92 17.14 -4.33 39.64
N PHE A 93 16.22 -3.93 38.75
CA PHE A 93 14.83 -4.38 38.75
C PHE A 93 14.67 -5.57 37.81
N SER A 94 14.18 -6.69 38.32
CA SER A 94 13.64 -7.80 37.53
C SER A 94 12.13 -7.63 37.44
N VAL A 95 11.59 -7.60 36.22
CA VAL A 95 10.15 -7.52 35.95
C VAL A 95 9.76 -8.71 35.10
N ASP A 96 8.70 -9.39 35.54
CA ASP A 96 8.06 -10.47 34.79
C ASP A 96 6.78 -9.90 34.18
N ALA A 97 6.53 -10.18 32.91
CA ALA A 97 5.24 -9.98 32.28
C ALA A 97 4.58 -11.35 32.23
N VAL A 98 3.42 -11.49 32.87
CA VAL A 98 2.68 -12.76 32.99
C VAL A 98 1.30 -12.54 32.41
N VAL A 99 0.91 -13.42 31.47
CA VAL A 99 -0.42 -13.46 30.88
C VAL A 99 -1.07 -14.79 31.27
N ASP A 100 -2.26 -14.71 31.85
CA ASP A 100 -3.07 -15.88 32.23
C ASP A 100 -4.45 -15.81 31.59
N GLY A 101 -4.89 -16.90 30.98
CA GLY A 101 -6.08 -16.97 30.16
C GLY A 101 -6.51 -18.41 29.88
N LYS A 102 -7.74 -18.58 29.38
CA LYS A 102 -8.38 -19.89 29.18
C LYS A 102 -7.53 -20.93 28.41
N GLU A 103 -6.68 -20.48 27.48
CA GLU A 103 -5.87 -21.34 26.62
C GLU A 103 -4.38 -20.96 26.59
N VAL A 104 -3.97 -19.93 27.34
CA VAL A 104 -2.60 -19.39 27.28
C VAL A 104 -2.14 -18.97 28.67
N CYS A 105 -1.01 -19.54 29.09
CA CYS A 105 -0.25 -19.08 30.24
C CYS A 105 1.19 -18.88 29.78
N GLU A 106 1.56 -17.64 29.46
CA GLU A 106 2.90 -17.29 29.01
C GLU A 106 3.52 -16.23 29.91
N THR A 107 4.83 -16.33 30.11
CA THR A 107 5.57 -15.41 30.96
C THR A 107 6.92 -15.07 30.33
N ALA A 108 7.32 -13.80 30.40
CA ALA A 108 8.65 -13.37 30.00
C ALA A 108 9.27 -12.42 31.02
N CYS A 109 10.56 -12.57 31.26
CA CYS A 109 11.30 -11.77 32.23
C CYS A 109 12.31 -10.82 31.57
N ALA A 110 12.53 -9.68 32.22
CA ALA A 110 13.59 -8.75 31.87
C ALA A 110 14.15 -8.02 33.09
N THR A 111 15.45 -7.74 33.04
CA THR A 111 16.17 -7.04 34.09
C THR A 111 16.70 -5.69 33.58
N ASN A 112 16.60 -4.65 34.39
CA ASN A 112 17.17 -3.33 34.07
C ASN A 112 17.35 -2.47 35.33
N SER A 113 18.27 -1.50 35.31
CA SER A 113 18.40 -0.49 36.38
C SER A 113 17.17 0.43 36.49
N ASN A 114 16.38 0.57 35.41
CA ASN A 114 15.12 1.29 35.40
C ASN A 114 13.92 0.34 35.28
N LYS A 115 13.00 0.39 36.26
CA LYS A 115 11.77 -0.42 36.28
C LYS A 115 10.92 -0.24 35.02
N LYS A 116 10.81 0.98 34.47
CA LYS A 116 10.02 1.25 33.26
C LYS A 116 10.60 0.54 32.03
N THR A 117 11.93 0.54 31.91
CA THR A 117 12.64 -0.13 30.83
C THR A 117 12.57 -1.64 30.97
N ALA A 118 12.74 -2.18 32.18
CA ALA A 118 12.56 -3.61 32.45
C ALA A 118 11.15 -4.08 32.05
N LYS A 119 10.10 -3.34 32.45
CA LYS A 119 8.72 -3.65 32.06
C LYS A 119 8.54 -3.62 30.54
N ARG A 120 9.06 -2.59 29.85
CA ARG A 120 8.97 -2.47 28.39
C ARG A 120 9.59 -3.69 27.69
N ILE A 121 10.78 -4.12 28.12
CA ILE A 121 11.49 -5.25 27.53
C ILE A 121 10.76 -6.57 27.82
N ALA A 122 10.28 -6.76 29.05
CA ALA A 122 9.48 -7.95 29.41
C ALA A 122 8.21 -8.05 28.57
N SER A 123 7.47 -6.93 28.42
CA SER A 123 6.29 -6.87 27.55
C SER A 123 6.61 -7.19 26.10
N GLN A 124 7.71 -6.64 25.56
CA GLN A 124 8.11 -6.90 24.18
C GLN A 124 8.45 -8.36 23.93
N LYS A 125 9.19 -9.00 24.84
CA LYS A 125 9.52 -10.43 24.76
C LYS A 125 8.25 -11.29 24.78
N LEU A 126 7.33 -10.99 25.69
CA LEU A 126 6.07 -11.74 25.81
C LEU A 126 5.19 -11.56 24.58
N TYR A 127 5.02 -10.31 24.11
CA TYR A 127 4.24 -10.01 22.91
C TYR A 127 4.78 -10.75 21.67
N LEU A 128 6.10 -10.80 21.50
CA LEU A 128 6.71 -11.55 20.39
C LEU A 128 6.47 -13.06 20.51
N SER A 129 6.60 -13.62 21.72
CA SER A 129 6.30 -15.04 21.99
C SER A 129 4.85 -15.36 21.61
N LEU A 130 3.89 -14.59 22.12
CA LEU A 130 2.47 -14.74 21.82
C LEU A 130 2.16 -14.56 20.33
N LYS A 131 2.80 -13.61 19.64
CA LYS A 131 2.58 -13.36 18.20
C LYS A 131 3.15 -14.46 17.32
N LEU A 132 4.25 -15.09 17.74
CA LEU A 132 4.82 -16.25 17.06
C LEU A 132 3.93 -17.49 17.29
N SER A 133 3.43 -17.68 18.51
CA SER A 133 2.46 -18.74 18.83
C SER A 133 1.12 -18.55 18.10
N GLN A 134 0.68 -17.29 17.90
CA GLN A 134 -0.53 -16.93 17.15
C GLN A 134 -0.35 -16.83 15.64
N LYS A 135 0.82 -17.18 15.08
CA LYS A 135 0.99 -17.28 13.63
C LYS A 135 0.29 -18.54 13.08
N MET A 136 -0.98 -18.73 13.47
CA MET A 136 -1.94 -19.65 12.87
C MET A 136 -2.69 -18.90 11.77
N GLU A 137 -2.50 -19.40 10.55
CA GLU A 137 -3.34 -19.27 9.36
C GLU A 137 -4.01 -17.91 9.11
N ALA A 138 -3.53 -17.21 8.09
CA ALA A 138 -4.33 -16.19 7.42
C ALA A 138 -5.62 -16.84 6.92
N ARG A 139 -6.71 -16.71 7.68
CA ARG A 139 -8.05 -17.00 7.16
C ARG A 139 -8.40 -15.84 6.25
N LEU A 140 -8.40 -16.08 4.94
CA LEU A 140 -9.01 -15.18 3.97
C LEU A 140 -10.48 -15.00 4.39
N ILE A 141 -10.80 -13.87 5.02
CA ILE A 141 -12.18 -13.46 5.25
C ILE A 141 -12.59 -12.71 3.98
N GLY A 142 -13.14 -13.45 3.01
CA GLY A 142 -13.88 -12.88 1.89
C GLY A 142 -13.40 -13.30 0.49
N TYR A 143 -14.41 -13.48 -0.36
CA TYR A 143 -14.40 -13.76 -1.80
C TYR A 143 -14.05 -15.20 -2.20
N ASP A 144 -15.05 -16.08 -2.07
CA ASP A 144 -15.20 -17.21 -2.99
C ASP A 144 -15.41 -16.62 -4.39
N GLU A 145 -14.33 -16.37 -5.11
CA GLU A 145 -14.40 -16.16 -6.55
C GLU A 145 -14.83 -17.47 -7.18
N ILE A 146 -16.15 -17.69 -7.27
CA ILE A 146 -16.69 -18.55 -8.31
C ILE A 146 -16.15 -17.92 -9.60
N PRO A 147 -15.31 -18.60 -10.38
CA PRO A 147 -14.86 -18.06 -11.65
C PRO A 147 -16.12 -17.84 -12.46
N SER A 148 -16.48 -16.58 -12.68
CA SER A 148 -17.42 -16.26 -13.74
C SER A 148 -16.71 -16.72 -15.01
N ASN A 149 -17.18 -17.84 -15.54
CA ASN A 149 -16.82 -18.27 -16.89
C ASN A 149 -17.38 -17.17 -17.80
N ILE A 150 -16.57 -16.15 -18.05
CA ILE A 150 -16.89 -15.10 -19.01
C ILE A 150 -16.88 -15.83 -20.34
N ASP A 151 -18.06 -16.20 -20.78
CA ASP A 151 -18.30 -16.67 -22.13
C ASP A 151 -17.70 -15.62 -23.08
N VAL A 152 -16.66 -16.04 -23.80
CA VAL A 152 -15.83 -15.19 -24.67
C VAL A 152 -16.63 -14.72 -25.90
N SER A 153 -17.94 -15.00 -25.96
CA SER A 153 -18.84 -14.59 -27.04
C SER A 153 -19.08 -13.07 -27.14
N PHE A 154 -18.68 -12.26 -26.15
CA PHE A 154 -18.80 -10.80 -26.25
C PHE A 154 -17.64 -10.12 -27.00
N ALA A 155 -16.50 -10.81 -27.17
CA ALA A 155 -15.35 -10.25 -27.88
C ALA A 155 -15.61 -10.11 -29.39
N ASP A 156 -16.42 -11.00 -29.96
CA ASP A 156 -16.73 -11.02 -31.39
C ASP A 156 -17.64 -9.86 -31.83
N HIS A 157 -18.34 -9.19 -30.90
CA HIS A 157 -19.23 -8.07 -31.22
C HIS A 157 -18.55 -6.70 -31.23
N ILE A 158 -17.30 -6.57 -30.78
CA ILE A 158 -16.58 -5.28 -30.79
C ILE A 158 -15.92 -4.97 -32.15
N GLU A 159 -15.64 -5.98 -32.99
CA GLU A 159 -15.05 -5.74 -34.32
C GLU A 159 -16.03 -5.14 -35.33
N ASP A 160 -17.34 -5.31 -35.13
CA ASP A 160 -18.37 -4.75 -36.01
C ASP A 160 -18.66 -3.25 -35.77
N LEU A 161 -18.37 -2.73 -34.57
CA LEU A 161 -18.59 -1.31 -34.24
C LEU A 161 -17.47 -0.41 -34.77
N LYS A 162 -16.22 -0.89 -34.83
CA LYS A 162 -15.10 -0.11 -35.40
C LYS A 162 -15.20 0.05 -36.92
N SER A 163 -15.82 -0.91 -37.61
CA SER A 163 -15.98 -0.89 -39.06
C SER A 163 -17.00 0.14 -39.57
N ASN A 164 -17.93 0.59 -38.71
CA ASN A 164 -18.97 1.55 -39.08
C ASN A 164 -18.63 3.01 -38.75
N GLU A 165 -17.80 3.30 -37.73
CA GLU A 165 -17.36 4.67 -37.45
C GLU A 165 -16.37 5.20 -38.50
N VAL A 166 -15.44 4.36 -38.98
CA VAL A 166 -14.43 4.78 -39.98
C VAL A 166 -15.07 5.07 -41.36
N ARG A 167 -16.19 4.43 -41.69
CA ARG A 167 -16.94 4.69 -42.93
C ARG A 167 -17.76 5.97 -42.90
N ASN A 168 -18.19 6.44 -41.73
CA ASN A 168 -18.97 7.67 -41.60
C ASN A 168 -18.10 8.93 -41.60
N ILE A 169 -16.87 8.85 -41.08
CA ILE A 169 -15.91 9.98 -41.13
C ILE A 169 -15.44 10.28 -42.57
N SER A 170 -15.43 9.26 -43.45
CA SER A 170 -15.04 9.43 -44.86
C SER A 170 -16.10 10.12 -45.74
N ARG A 171 -17.36 10.27 -45.27
CA ARG A 171 -18.43 10.88 -46.06
C ARG A 171 -18.69 12.36 -45.76
N GLU A 172 -18.25 12.88 -44.61
CA GLU A 172 -18.51 14.28 -44.24
C GLU A 172 -17.47 15.30 -44.72
N VAL A 173 -16.33 14.88 -45.28
CA VAL A 173 -15.29 15.82 -45.75
C VAL A 173 -15.51 16.30 -47.21
N GLN A 174 -16.52 15.79 -47.92
CA GLN A 174 -16.75 16.07 -49.35
C GLN A 174 -17.82 17.13 -49.67
N SER A 175 -18.07 18.10 -48.77
CA SER A 175 -19.00 19.21 -49.07
C SER A 175 -18.59 20.55 -48.44
N ARG A 176 -17.57 21.22 -48.99
CA ARG A 176 -17.41 22.69 -48.95
C ARG A 176 -16.27 23.13 -49.89
N PRO A 177 -16.52 23.99 -50.91
CA PRO A 177 -15.45 24.54 -51.74
C PRO A 177 -15.09 25.97 -51.31
N VAL A 178 -13.80 26.28 -51.08
CA VAL A 178 -13.27 27.67 -51.22
C VAL A 178 -11.77 27.65 -51.59
N ASN A 179 -11.52 27.89 -52.89
CA ASN A 179 -10.49 28.70 -53.56
C ASN A 179 -9.06 28.94 -52.96
N SER A 180 -8.08 28.58 -53.80
CA SER A 180 -6.88 29.34 -54.23
C SER A 180 -5.84 29.82 -53.19
N ALA A 181 -4.68 29.16 -53.16
CA ALA A 181 -3.36 29.82 -53.34
C ALA A 181 -2.27 28.80 -53.71
N LYS A 182 -1.43 29.15 -54.68
CA LYS A 182 -0.26 28.39 -55.18
C LYS A 182 0.96 28.53 -54.25
N SER A 183 1.98 27.67 -54.48
CA SER A 183 3.42 27.80 -54.15
C SER A 183 3.89 26.76 -53.11
N SER A 184 5.01 26.03 -53.18
CA SER A 184 6.10 25.83 -54.14
C SER A 184 7.05 24.75 -53.56
N ARG A 185 7.46 23.78 -54.40
CA ARG A 185 8.77 23.08 -54.49
C ARG A 185 9.45 22.42 -53.26
N TYR A 186 9.70 21.11 -53.42
CA TYR A 186 10.95 20.34 -53.24
C TYR A 186 12.03 20.83 -52.23
N ILE A 187 12.54 19.94 -51.37
CA ILE A 187 13.78 19.11 -51.58
C ILE A 187 14.03 18.22 -50.34
N GLN A 188 14.34 16.96 -50.63
CA GLN A 188 14.87 15.92 -49.76
C GLN A 188 16.41 15.93 -49.83
N ARG A 189 17.13 15.73 -48.71
CA ARG A 189 18.50 15.19 -48.80
C ARG A 189 18.93 14.39 -47.57
N MET A 190 19.43 13.20 -47.90
CA MET A 190 20.03 12.18 -47.04
C MET A 190 21.46 12.57 -46.66
N VAL A 191 21.93 12.10 -45.50
CA VAL A 191 23.35 12.09 -45.11
C VAL A 191 23.73 10.64 -44.78
N GLN A 192 24.80 10.14 -45.40
CA GLN A 192 25.53 8.93 -45.03
C GLN A 192 26.97 9.31 -44.59
N PRO A 193 27.68 8.44 -43.85
CA PRO A 193 28.92 8.78 -43.12
C PRO A 193 30.20 8.52 -43.94
N THR A 194 31.31 9.14 -43.53
CA THR A 194 32.67 8.94 -44.07
C THR A 194 33.59 8.29 -43.03
N PRO A 195 34.51 7.37 -43.42
CA PRO A 195 35.65 6.97 -42.60
C PRO A 195 36.96 7.65 -43.07
N ASP A 196 37.85 7.91 -42.11
CA ASP A 196 39.32 7.79 -42.19
C ASP A 196 39.85 7.63 -40.76
#